data_AF-A0A3C1W4A3-F1
#
_entry.id   AF-A0A3C1W4A3-F1
#
_cell.length_a   1.000
_cell.length_b   1.000
_cell.length_c   1.000
_cell.angle_alpha   90.00
_cell.angle_beta   90.00
_cell.angle_gamma   90.00
#
_symmetry.space_group_name_H-M   'P 1'
#
loop_
_entity.id
_entity.type
_entity.pdbx_description
1 polymer ?
#
loop_
_entity_poly.entity_id
_entity_poly.type
_entity_poly.pdbx_seq_one_letter_code
_entity_poly.pdbx_strand_id
1 'polypeptide(L)'
;MPKKSFNGAARWTGFALAIVATIWIAVVTNRDGYSKEEYQQVEGYSKWNEETVEIAKGIPVQDGGRVKPFETRAQFLMLKLHGARKMKFESGGREMSIGPTEWLLDILFRPELALKMPTFRVDDSELLENVGMEVESRRDRYSYIQLEPYMQELGKRAGDLQKEIQAKMQVDPDYKFPAGESDPRALARKIMEYQGMVASNDFSKGVTLDASAE
;
A
#
# COMPACT_ATOMS: atom_id res chain seq x y z
N MET A 1 17.89 3.35 -69.31
CA MET A 1 16.99 3.90 -68.26
C MET A 1 16.87 2.88 -67.12
N PRO A 2 17.29 3.15 -65.88
CA PRO A 2 17.08 2.22 -64.77
C PRO A 2 15.71 2.46 -64.12
N LYS A 3 14.95 1.38 -63.90
CA LYS A 3 13.64 1.38 -63.22
C LYS A 3 13.83 1.71 -61.72
N LYS A 4 13.24 2.81 -61.23
CA LYS A 4 13.15 3.11 -59.79
C LYS A 4 12.35 2.00 -59.10
N SER A 5 12.96 1.29 -58.17
CA SER A 5 12.28 0.25 -57.39
C SER A 5 11.26 0.87 -56.42
N PHE A 6 10.01 0.46 -56.51
CA PHE A 6 8.89 0.87 -55.66
C PHE A 6 8.97 0.36 -54.20
N ASN A 7 10.09 -0.22 -53.77
CA ASN A 7 10.21 -0.97 -52.52
C ASN A 7 10.54 -0.11 -51.30
N GLY A 8 10.88 1.17 -51.47
CA GLY A 8 11.14 2.08 -50.34
C GLY A 8 9.86 2.45 -49.59
N ALA A 9 8.87 2.98 -50.32
CA ALA A 9 7.62 3.47 -49.74
C ALA A 9 6.81 2.34 -49.04
N ALA A 10 6.77 1.14 -49.62
CA ALA A 10 6.07 -0.01 -49.05
C ALA A 10 6.70 -0.54 -47.74
N ARG A 11 8.02 -0.39 -47.57
CA ARG A 11 8.72 -0.80 -46.34
C ARG A 11 8.52 0.20 -45.22
N TRP A 12 8.51 1.50 -45.55
CA TRP A 12 8.22 2.56 -44.59
C TRP A 12 6.76 2.54 -44.12
N THR A 13 5.80 2.23 -45.00
CA THR A 13 4.39 2.06 -44.59
C THR A 13 4.18 0.82 -43.73
N GLY A 14 4.83 -0.31 -44.06
CA GLY A 14 4.79 -1.52 -43.23
C GLY A 14 5.38 -1.30 -41.82
N PHE A 15 6.49 -0.56 -41.74
CA PHE A 15 7.10 -0.22 -40.45
C PHE A 15 6.22 0.71 -39.61
N ALA A 16 5.58 1.70 -40.24
CA ALA A 16 4.63 2.58 -39.56
C ALA A 16 3.42 1.80 -39.02
N LEU A 17 2.88 0.86 -39.79
CA LEU A 17 1.78 -0.03 -39.36
C LEU A 17 2.17 -0.91 -38.16
N ALA A 18 3.39 -1.46 -38.16
CA ALA A 18 3.90 -2.25 -37.04
C ALA A 18 4.07 -1.42 -35.77
N ILE A 19 4.53 -0.17 -35.87
CA ILE A 19 4.62 0.75 -34.73
C ILE A 19 3.23 1.06 -34.18
N VAL A 20 2.27 1.38 -35.04
CA VAL A 20 0.88 1.66 -34.61
C VAL A 20 0.27 0.43 -33.93
N ALA A 21 0.47 -0.77 -34.47
CA ALA A 21 -0.01 -2.01 -33.86
C ALA A 21 0.66 -2.26 -32.49
N THR A 22 1.95 -1.98 -32.36
CA THR A 22 2.68 -2.13 -31.08
C THR A 22 2.21 -1.11 -30.05
N ILE A 23 2.01 0.15 -30.45
CA ILE A 23 1.44 1.18 -29.58
C ILE A 23 0.02 0.81 -29.17
N TRP A 24 -0.80 0.31 -30.09
CA TRP A 24 -2.16 -0.11 -29.79
C TRP A 24 -2.19 -1.30 -28.84
N ILE A 25 -1.36 -2.33 -29.05
CA ILE A 25 -1.21 -3.45 -28.11
C ILE A 25 -0.77 -2.93 -26.75
N ALA A 26 0.27 -2.10 -26.69
CA ALA A 26 0.75 -1.53 -25.43
C ALA A 26 -0.33 -0.71 -24.70
N VAL A 27 -1.13 0.06 -25.44
CA VAL A 27 -2.25 0.84 -24.90
C VAL A 27 -3.38 -0.07 -24.43
N VAL A 28 -3.73 -1.11 -25.17
CA VAL A 28 -4.78 -2.07 -24.78
C VAL A 28 -4.34 -2.90 -23.58
N THR A 29 -3.10 -3.38 -23.54
CA THR A 29 -2.55 -4.13 -22.40
C THR A 29 -2.31 -3.26 -21.18
N ASN A 30 -2.01 -1.97 -21.35
CA ASN A 30 -1.88 -1.03 -20.23
C ASN A 30 -3.21 -0.36 -19.86
N ARG A 31 -4.30 -0.50 -20.63
CA ARG A 31 -5.56 0.18 -20.34
C ARG A 31 -6.16 -0.26 -19.00
N ASP A 32 -5.95 -1.53 -18.65
CA ASP A 32 -6.34 -2.07 -17.35
C ASP A 32 -5.42 -1.58 -16.21
N GLY A 33 -4.23 -1.06 -16.53
CA GLY A 33 -3.29 -0.47 -15.57
C GLY A 33 -3.48 1.03 -15.33
N TYR A 34 -4.38 1.69 -16.07
CA TYR A 34 -4.78 3.09 -15.88
C TYR A 34 -6.28 3.17 -15.58
N SER A 35 -6.79 2.37 -14.63
CA SER A 35 -7.97 2.84 -13.90
C SER A 35 -7.56 4.14 -13.20
N LYS A 36 -8.32 5.21 -13.42
CA LYS A 36 -8.11 6.48 -12.74
C LYS A 36 -8.22 6.15 -11.24
N GLU A 37 -7.10 6.13 -10.51
CA GLU A 37 -7.09 5.85 -9.07
C GLU A 37 -8.04 6.88 -8.43
N GLU A 38 -9.22 6.44 -8.00
CA GLU A 38 -10.10 7.26 -7.20
C GLU A 38 -9.39 7.40 -5.85
N TYR A 39 -8.65 8.50 -5.71
CA TYR A 39 -7.79 8.69 -4.55
C TYR A 39 -8.63 8.73 -3.29
N GLN A 40 -8.19 7.99 -2.26
CA GLN A 40 -8.87 8.00 -0.97
C GLN A 40 -8.90 9.41 -0.38
N GLN A 41 -10.04 9.81 0.16
CA GLN A 41 -10.22 11.13 0.76
C GLN A 41 -9.71 11.15 2.21
N VAL A 42 -8.76 12.04 2.48
CA VAL A 42 -8.22 12.32 3.82
C VAL A 42 -8.48 13.79 4.13
N GLU A 43 -9.72 14.08 4.54
CA GLU A 43 -10.15 15.45 4.86
C GLU A 43 -9.29 16.08 5.97
N GLY A 44 -8.98 17.37 5.80
CA GLY A 44 -8.21 18.14 6.79
C GLY A 44 -6.70 17.91 6.72
N TYR A 45 -6.19 17.13 5.77
CA TYR A 45 -4.76 16.91 5.65
C TYR A 45 -4.00 18.18 5.26
N SER A 46 -2.96 18.51 6.04
CA SER A 46 -1.99 19.56 5.75
C SER A 46 -0.58 18.98 5.75
N LYS A 47 0.23 19.32 4.74
CA LYS A 47 1.61 18.85 4.67
C LYS A 47 2.44 19.39 5.83
N TRP A 48 3.42 18.60 6.23
CA TRP A 48 4.46 19.05 7.14
C TRP A 48 5.30 20.14 6.48
N ASN A 49 5.82 21.06 7.29
CA ASN A 49 6.83 21.99 6.84
C ASN A 49 8.11 21.23 6.41
N GLU A 50 8.73 21.63 5.30
CA GLU A 50 9.88 20.93 4.74
C GLU A 50 11.07 20.84 5.72
N GLU A 51 11.34 21.90 6.48
CA GLU A 51 12.40 21.92 7.51
C GLU A 51 12.11 20.89 8.61
N THR A 52 10.85 20.77 9.04
CA THR A 52 10.45 19.76 10.03
C THR A 52 10.71 18.34 9.51
N VAL A 53 10.39 18.08 8.24
CA VAL A 53 10.63 16.77 7.61
C VAL A 53 12.14 16.49 7.53
N GLU A 54 12.95 17.46 7.10
CA GLU A 54 14.41 17.30 7.00
C GLU A 54 15.05 17.04 8.37
N ILE A 55 14.66 17.78 9.41
CA ILE A 55 15.14 17.53 10.77
C ILE A 55 14.72 16.13 11.23
N ALA A 56 13.46 15.75 11.00
CA ALA A 56 12.93 14.46 11.42
C ALA A 56 13.69 13.29 10.81
N LYS A 57 14.14 13.39 9.55
CA LYS A 57 14.93 12.32 8.89
C LYS A 57 16.16 11.90 9.70
N GLY A 58 16.80 12.85 10.37
CA GLY A 58 18.02 12.66 11.16
C GLY A 58 17.82 12.10 12.57
N ILE A 59 16.57 12.03 13.07
CA ILE A 59 16.29 11.55 14.44
C ILE A 59 16.79 10.10 14.59
N PRO A 60 17.64 9.80 15.59
CA PRO A 60 18.10 8.43 15.81
C PRO A 60 16.98 7.58 16.40
N VAL A 61 16.72 6.42 15.77
CA VAL A 61 15.75 5.42 16.25
C VAL A 61 16.39 4.05 16.38
N GLN A 62 15.96 3.28 17.39
CA GLN A 62 16.39 1.89 17.56
C GLN A 62 15.43 0.92 16.84
N ASP A 63 15.99 -0.01 16.08
CA ASP A 63 15.24 -1.05 15.38
C ASP A 63 16.07 -2.33 15.31
N GLY A 64 15.52 -3.44 15.82
CA GLY A 64 16.24 -4.71 15.89
C GLY A 64 17.57 -4.61 16.64
N GLY A 65 17.63 -3.77 17.68
CA GLY A 65 18.84 -3.52 18.46
C GLY A 65 19.84 -2.55 17.81
N ARG A 66 19.63 -2.11 16.57
CA ARG A 66 20.51 -1.19 15.84
C ARG A 66 19.92 0.22 15.80
N VAL A 67 20.75 1.23 16.09
CA VAL A 67 20.38 2.64 15.89
C VAL A 67 20.54 3.00 14.42
N LYS A 68 19.51 3.63 13.84
CA LYS A 68 19.51 4.14 12.47
C LYS A 68 18.77 5.49 12.39
N PRO A 69 18.94 6.27 11.31
CA PRO A 69 18.12 7.46 11.09
C PRO A 69 16.63 7.10 10.94
N PHE A 70 15.75 7.96 11.44
CA PHE A 70 14.30 7.83 11.37
C PHE A 70 13.83 7.61 9.93
N GLU A 71 14.42 8.33 8.97
CA GLU A 71 14.13 8.16 7.55
C GLU A 71 14.29 6.71 7.09
N THR A 72 15.34 6.02 7.54
CA THR A 72 15.59 4.63 7.15
C THR A 72 14.44 3.75 7.65
N ARG A 73 14.00 3.93 8.89
CA ARG A 73 12.87 3.17 9.43
C ARG A 73 11.58 3.50 8.66
N ALA A 74 11.33 4.78 8.38
CA ALA A 74 10.17 5.24 7.63
C ALA A 74 10.10 4.65 6.22
N GLN A 75 11.21 4.68 5.47
CA GLN A 75 11.31 4.09 4.14
C GLN A 75 11.01 2.58 4.14
N PHE A 76 11.57 1.85 5.11
CA PHE A 76 11.33 0.40 5.23
C PHE A 76 9.87 0.09 5.56
N LEU A 77 9.28 0.79 6.53
CA LEU A 77 7.90 0.60 6.93
C LEU A 77 6.92 0.93 5.79
N MET A 78 7.12 2.06 5.11
CA MET A 78 6.25 2.46 3.99
C MET A 78 6.36 1.48 2.83
N LEU A 79 7.57 1.01 2.50
CA LEU A 79 7.73 -0.02 1.46
C LEU A 79 7.05 -1.34 1.85
N LYS A 80 7.13 -1.74 3.12
CA LYS A 80 6.52 -2.98 3.63
C LYS A 80 4.99 -2.92 3.64
N LEU A 81 4.42 -1.81 4.10
CA LEU A 81 2.98 -1.64 4.27
C LEU A 81 2.31 -1.20 2.96
N HIS A 82 2.79 -0.10 2.37
CA HIS A 82 2.20 0.58 1.21
C HIS A 82 2.78 0.12 -0.13
N GLY A 83 3.95 -0.53 -0.13
CA GLY A 83 4.57 -1.06 -1.36
C GLY A 83 5.21 -0.01 -2.27
N ALA A 84 5.29 1.25 -1.83
CA ALA A 84 5.93 2.35 -2.56
C ALA A 84 6.55 3.37 -1.59
N ARG A 85 7.41 4.26 -2.12
CA ARG A 85 8.06 5.35 -1.36
C ARG A 85 7.33 6.69 -1.45
N LYS A 86 6.18 6.72 -2.14
CA LYS A 86 5.31 7.88 -2.24
C LYS A 86 3.89 7.38 -2.13
N MET A 87 3.09 8.07 -1.31
CA MET A 87 1.67 7.81 -1.15
C MET A 87 0.91 8.98 -1.74
N LYS A 88 -0.20 8.67 -2.41
CA LYS A 88 -1.10 9.64 -2.99
C LYS A 88 -2.51 9.42 -2.44
N PHE A 89 -3.21 10.52 -2.21
CA PHE A 89 -4.58 10.56 -1.72
C PHE A 89 -5.16 11.95 -2.01
N GLU A 90 -6.46 12.17 -1.80
CA GLU A 90 -7.09 13.47 -1.98
C GLU A 90 -7.38 14.13 -0.63
N SER A 91 -7.23 15.46 -0.54
CA SER A 91 -7.67 16.24 0.62
C SER A 91 -8.24 17.57 0.16
N GLY A 92 -9.52 17.81 0.44
CA GLY A 92 -10.21 19.04 0.09
C GLY A 92 -10.18 19.34 -1.42
N GLY A 93 -10.43 18.33 -2.26
CA GLY A 93 -10.45 18.49 -3.71
C GLY A 93 -9.08 18.55 -4.39
N ARG A 94 -7.98 18.29 -3.66
CA ARG A 94 -6.61 18.37 -4.19
C ARG A 94 -5.86 17.06 -4.00
N GLU A 95 -5.15 16.62 -5.04
CA GLU A 95 -4.20 15.51 -4.94
C GLU A 95 -3.04 15.88 -3.99
N MET A 96 -2.87 15.07 -2.96
CA MET A 96 -1.76 15.11 -2.03
C MET A 96 -0.77 14.01 -2.38
N SER A 97 0.52 14.31 -2.27
CA SER A 97 1.57 13.28 -2.35
C SER A 97 2.60 13.49 -1.25
N ILE A 98 2.85 12.43 -0.48
CA ILE A 98 3.69 12.46 0.72
C ILE A 98 4.76 11.35 0.67
N GLY A 99 5.91 11.62 1.29
CA GLY A 99 7.01 10.68 1.43
C GLY A 99 6.93 9.82 2.70
N PRO A 100 7.91 8.92 2.90
CA PRO A 100 7.91 7.98 4.02
C PRO A 100 8.02 8.66 5.37
N THR A 101 8.88 9.68 5.48
CA THR A 101 9.07 10.44 6.73
C THR A 101 7.80 11.17 7.13
N GLU A 102 7.14 11.87 6.20
CA GLU A 102 5.84 12.53 6.45
C GLU A 102 4.80 11.52 6.93
N TRP A 103 4.67 10.39 6.22
CA TRP A 103 3.71 9.35 6.59
C TRP A 103 3.97 8.76 7.99
N LEU A 104 5.23 8.50 8.35
CA LEU A 104 5.55 8.00 9.70
C LEU A 104 5.33 9.07 10.78
N LEU A 105 5.60 10.35 10.47
CA LEU A 105 5.23 11.45 11.37
C LEU A 105 3.71 11.55 11.55
N ASP A 106 2.94 11.36 10.48
CA ASP A 106 1.47 11.32 10.55
C ASP A 106 0.99 10.17 11.44
N ILE A 107 1.58 8.98 11.37
CA ILE A 107 1.26 7.87 12.29
C ILE A 107 1.51 8.26 13.75
N LEU A 108 2.64 8.92 14.03
CA LEU A 108 3.06 9.23 15.39
C LEU A 108 2.29 10.41 16.00
N PHE A 109 1.98 11.43 15.20
CA PHE A 109 1.49 12.73 15.68
C PHE A 109 0.10 13.11 15.17
N ARG A 110 -0.42 12.44 14.14
CA ARG A 110 -1.74 12.68 13.54
C ARG A 110 -2.45 11.35 13.18
N PRO A 111 -2.54 10.40 14.13
CA PRO A 111 -3.01 9.05 13.85
C PRO A 111 -4.41 9.04 13.21
N GLU A 112 -5.29 9.95 13.58
CA GLU A 112 -6.63 10.13 13.01
C GLU A 112 -6.63 10.39 11.50
N LEU A 113 -5.60 11.06 10.98
CA LEU A 113 -5.40 11.23 9.53
C LEU A 113 -4.74 9.99 8.93
N ALA A 114 -3.73 9.45 9.60
CA ALA A 114 -2.99 8.28 9.12
C ALA A 114 -3.89 7.04 8.96
N LEU A 115 -4.89 6.87 9.81
CA LEU A 115 -5.87 5.76 9.75
C LEU A 115 -6.69 5.78 8.45
N LYS A 116 -6.85 6.95 7.83
CA LYS A 116 -7.63 7.16 6.58
C LYS A 116 -6.76 7.04 5.32
N MET A 117 -5.44 6.98 5.46
CA MET A 117 -4.52 6.92 4.32
C MET A 117 -4.43 5.51 3.73
N PRO A 118 -4.22 5.34 2.41
CA PRO A 118 -4.13 4.04 1.72
C PRO A 118 -2.83 3.30 2.05
N THR A 119 -2.70 2.86 3.31
CA THR A 119 -1.45 2.36 3.89
C THR A 119 -1.18 0.90 3.54
N PHE A 120 -2.21 0.07 3.38
CA PHE A 120 -2.05 -1.37 3.24
C PHE A 120 -2.19 -1.79 1.79
N ARG A 121 -1.07 -2.13 1.15
CA ARG A 121 -1.08 -2.82 -0.14
C ARG A 121 -1.51 -4.28 0.05
N VAL A 122 -2.56 -4.66 -0.67
CA VAL A 122 -3.10 -6.01 -0.76
C VAL A 122 -2.97 -6.46 -2.21
N ASP A 123 -2.18 -7.50 -2.44
CA ASP A 123 -1.90 -8.04 -3.79
C ASP A 123 -2.84 -9.17 -4.20
N ASP A 124 -3.68 -9.64 -3.27
CA ASP A 124 -4.65 -10.72 -3.46
C ASP A 124 -6.00 -10.30 -2.87
N SER A 125 -6.91 -9.87 -3.74
CA SER A 125 -8.25 -9.42 -3.37
C SER A 125 -9.13 -10.54 -2.83
N GLU A 126 -8.83 -11.80 -3.18
CA GLU A 126 -9.56 -12.98 -2.70
C GLU A 126 -9.56 -13.02 -1.16
N LEU A 127 -8.51 -12.52 -0.50
CA LEU A 127 -8.43 -12.37 0.96
C LEU A 127 -9.55 -11.50 1.53
N LEU A 128 -9.86 -10.40 0.83
CA LEU A 128 -10.84 -9.39 1.24
C LEU A 128 -12.26 -9.81 0.83
N GLU A 129 -12.41 -10.36 -0.38
CA GLU A 129 -13.69 -10.93 -0.86
C GLU A 129 -14.18 -12.05 0.06
N ASN A 130 -13.27 -12.90 0.51
CA ASN A 130 -13.55 -13.99 1.44
C ASN A 130 -14.14 -13.54 2.78
N VAL A 131 -13.87 -12.30 3.20
CA VAL A 131 -14.42 -11.70 4.43
C VAL A 131 -15.60 -10.78 4.15
N GLY A 132 -16.10 -10.76 2.91
CA GLY A 132 -17.28 -9.98 2.51
C GLY A 132 -16.99 -8.52 2.21
N MET A 133 -15.72 -8.16 1.96
CA MET A 133 -15.35 -6.83 1.50
C MET A 133 -15.48 -6.74 -0.02
N GLU A 134 -16.18 -5.73 -0.51
CA GLU A 134 -16.22 -5.42 -1.94
C GLU A 134 -14.87 -4.80 -2.37
N VAL A 135 -14.35 -5.28 -3.49
CA VAL A 135 -13.04 -4.89 -4.02
C VAL A 135 -13.18 -4.52 -5.48
N GLU A 136 -12.49 -3.45 -5.89
CA GLU A 136 -12.56 -2.94 -7.26
C GLU A 136 -11.49 -3.56 -8.17
N SER A 137 -10.36 -3.94 -7.59
CA SER A 137 -9.20 -4.46 -8.29
C SER A 137 -8.57 -5.63 -7.54
N ARG A 138 -7.95 -6.55 -8.28
CA ARG A 138 -7.17 -7.67 -7.71
C ARG A 138 -6.05 -7.17 -6.79
N ARG A 139 -5.45 -6.02 -7.13
CA ARG A 139 -4.36 -5.40 -6.37
C ARG A 139 -4.71 -3.96 -6.09
N ASP A 140 -4.74 -3.60 -4.82
CA ASP A 140 -5.02 -2.23 -4.42
C ASP A 140 -4.45 -1.90 -3.04
N ARG A 141 -4.66 -0.67 -2.60
CA ARG A 141 -4.25 -0.15 -1.31
C ARG A 141 -5.47 0.29 -0.52
N TYR A 142 -5.51 -0.14 0.73
CA TYR A 142 -6.62 0.13 1.64
C TYR A 142 -6.13 0.90 2.86
N SER A 143 -6.99 1.75 3.39
CA SER A 143 -6.78 2.41 4.66
C SER A 143 -7.08 1.48 5.84
N TYR A 144 -6.65 1.87 7.03
CA TYR A 144 -6.98 1.12 8.23
C TYR A 144 -8.49 1.06 8.44
N ILE A 145 -9.17 2.21 8.30
CA ILE A 145 -10.63 2.31 8.51
C ILE A 145 -11.44 1.44 7.55
N GLN A 146 -10.96 1.23 6.31
CA GLN A 146 -11.62 0.34 5.36
C GLN A 146 -11.49 -1.12 5.75
N LEU A 147 -10.35 -1.50 6.33
CA LEU A 147 -10.08 -2.88 6.73
C LEU A 147 -10.67 -3.19 8.11
N GLU A 148 -10.83 -2.20 8.99
CA GLU A 148 -11.25 -2.33 10.38
C GLU A 148 -12.49 -3.24 10.58
N PRO A 149 -13.60 -3.08 9.83
CA PRO A 149 -14.78 -3.93 9.99
C PRO A 149 -14.51 -5.42 9.77
N TYR A 150 -13.48 -5.75 8.99
CA TYR A 150 -13.14 -7.10 8.56
C TYR A 150 -11.97 -7.72 9.33
N MET A 151 -11.28 -6.94 10.18
CA MET A 151 -10.04 -7.38 10.84
C MET A 151 -10.24 -8.60 11.73
N GLN A 152 -11.38 -8.70 12.41
CA GLN A 152 -11.68 -9.84 13.28
C GLN A 152 -11.73 -11.15 12.47
N GLU A 153 -12.44 -11.15 11.35
CA GLU A 153 -12.58 -12.33 10.48
C GLU A 153 -11.26 -12.64 9.74
N LEU A 154 -10.56 -11.61 9.26
CA LEU A 154 -9.20 -11.76 8.69
C LEU A 154 -8.23 -12.41 9.70
N GLY A 155 -8.27 -11.95 10.95
CA GLY A 155 -7.45 -12.48 12.04
C GLY A 155 -7.81 -13.93 12.38
N LYS A 156 -9.09 -14.26 12.42
CA LYS A 156 -9.57 -15.64 12.62
C LYS A 156 -9.06 -16.57 11.52
N ARG A 157 -9.25 -16.20 10.25
CA ARG A 157 -8.77 -16.99 9.10
C ARG A 157 -7.26 -17.15 9.09
N ALA A 158 -6.51 -16.09 9.41
CA ALA A 158 -5.07 -16.17 9.59
C ALA A 158 -4.68 -17.15 10.70
N GLY A 159 -5.39 -17.14 11.83
CA GLY A 159 -5.17 -18.07 12.94
C GLY A 159 -5.47 -19.52 12.58
N ASP A 160 -6.58 -19.78 11.89
CA ASP A 160 -6.99 -21.13 11.50
C ASP A 160 -6.02 -21.71 10.45
N LEU A 161 -5.64 -20.92 9.44
CA LEU A 161 -4.63 -21.32 8.46
C LEU A 161 -3.27 -21.60 9.12
N GLN A 162 -2.88 -20.76 10.10
CA GLN A 162 -1.64 -20.95 10.84
C GLN A 162 -1.63 -22.25 11.67
N LYS A 163 -2.80 -22.69 12.19
CA LYS A 163 -2.93 -24.00 12.87
C LYS A 163 -2.85 -25.16 11.87
N GLU A 164 -3.51 -25.05 10.73
CA GLU A 164 -3.48 -26.07 9.68
C GLU A 164 -2.05 -26.31 9.18
N ILE A 165 -1.32 -25.24 8.89
CA ILE A 165 0.08 -25.32 8.46
C ILE A 165 0.95 -25.97 9.53
N GLN A 166 0.75 -25.64 10.81
CA GLN A 166 1.47 -26.29 11.90
C GLN A 166 1.17 -27.78 11.99
N ALA A 167 -0.09 -28.19 11.82
CA ALA A 167 -0.46 -29.61 11.80
C ALA A 167 0.20 -30.34 10.62
N LYS A 168 0.23 -29.73 9.43
CA LYS A 168 0.93 -30.29 8.27
C LYS A 168 2.44 -30.40 8.49
N MET A 169 3.05 -29.38 9.10
CA MET A 169 4.49 -29.38 9.44
C MET A 169 4.86 -30.43 10.50
N GLN A 170 3.94 -30.82 11.39
CA GLN A 170 4.18 -31.92 12.34
C GLN A 170 4.25 -33.29 11.64
N VAL A 171 3.52 -33.46 10.53
CA VAL A 171 3.51 -34.69 9.73
C VAL A 171 4.66 -34.70 8.72
N ASP A 172 4.88 -33.56 8.06
CA ASP A 172 5.93 -33.33 7.06
C ASP A 172 6.73 -32.07 7.45
N PRO A 173 7.90 -32.21 8.12
CA PRO A 173 8.72 -31.08 8.54
C PRO A 173 9.16 -30.15 7.39
N ASP A 174 9.19 -30.64 6.15
CA ASP A 174 9.58 -29.88 4.97
C ASP A 174 8.37 -29.25 4.25
N TYR A 175 7.16 -29.35 4.83
CA TYR A 175 5.95 -28.78 4.27
C TYR A 175 6.09 -27.27 4.02
N LYS A 176 5.76 -26.87 2.79
CA LYS A 176 5.69 -25.46 2.38
C LYS A 176 4.27 -25.11 2.00
N PHE A 177 3.80 -23.98 2.50
CA PHE A 177 2.52 -23.44 2.08
C PHE A 177 2.54 -23.18 0.56
N PRO A 178 1.54 -23.64 -0.20
CA PRO A 178 1.55 -23.56 -1.66
C PRO A 178 1.66 -22.13 -2.16
N ALA A 179 2.47 -21.93 -3.20
CA ALA A 179 2.58 -20.64 -3.85
C ALA A 179 1.29 -20.32 -4.62
N GLY A 180 0.77 -19.11 -4.44
CA GLY A 180 -0.46 -18.65 -5.12
C GLY A 180 -1.75 -18.94 -4.35
N GLU A 181 -1.70 -19.68 -3.24
CA GLU A 181 -2.83 -19.74 -2.31
C GLU A 181 -2.95 -18.44 -1.50
N SER A 182 -4.19 -18.07 -1.23
CA SER A 182 -4.54 -16.86 -0.48
C SER A 182 -4.07 -16.97 0.98
N ASP A 183 -3.14 -16.10 1.39
CA ASP A 183 -2.54 -16.11 2.74
C ASP A 183 -2.87 -14.83 3.56
N PRO A 184 -3.88 -14.87 4.45
CA PRO A 184 -4.26 -13.72 5.27
C PRO A 184 -3.23 -13.36 6.35
N ARG A 185 -2.28 -14.25 6.67
CA ARG A 185 -1.33 -14.04 7.78
C ARG A 185 -0.39 -12.87 7.52
N ALA A 186 0.00 -12.66 6.27
CA ALA A 186 0.87 -11.55 5.89
C ALA A 186 0.17 -10.19 6.11
N LEU A 187 -1.09 -10.07 5.68
CA LEU A 187 -1.89 -8.87 5.90
C LEU A 187 -2.18 -8.65 7.39
N ALA A 188 -2.60 -9.70 8.10
CA ALA A 188 -2.84 -9.62 9.55
C ALA A 188 -1.61 -9.12 10.32
N ARG A 189 -0.41 -9.62 9.98
CA ARG A 189 0.85 -9.17 10.61
C ARG A 189 1.14 -7.70 10.33
N LYS A 190 0.91 -7.23 9.10
CA LYS A 190 1.06 -5.82 8.72
C LYS A 190 0.12 -4.92 9.53
N ILE A 191 -1.15 -5.34 9.67
CA ILE A 191 -2.16 -4.61 10.46
C ILE A 191 -1.76 -4.54 11.93
N MET A 192 -1.37 -5.65 12.54
CA MET A 192 -0.94 -5.68 13.95
C MET A 192 0.28 -4.80 14.21
N GLU A 193 1.27 -4.82 13.30
CA GLU A 193 2.44 -3.94 13.38
C GLU A 193 2.05 -2.46 13.29
N TYR A 194 1.13 -2.13 12.38
CA TYR A 194 0.60 -0.76 12.25
C TYR A 194 -0.16 -0.32 13.51
N GLN A 195 -1.02 -1.17 14.07
CA GLN A 195 -1.73 -0.89 15.33
C GLN A 195 -0.74 -0.65 16.48
N GLY A 196 0.32 -1.44 16.57
CA GLY A 196 1.39 -1.22 17.56
C GLY A 196 2.05 0.15 17.42
N MET A 197 2.25 0.65 16.19
CA MET A 197 2.78 1.99 15.97
C MET A 197 1.78 3.08 16.36
N VAL A 198 0.52 2.95 15.98
CA VAL A 198 -0.54 3.93 16.35
C VAL A 198 -0.79 3.96 17.86
N ALA A 199 -0.68 2.83 18.54
CA ALA A 199 -0.85 2.72 19.98
C ALA A 199 0.39 3.16 20.78
N SER A 200 1.57 3.23 20.15
CA SER A 200 2.81 3.56 20.87
C SER A 200 2.78 4.93 21.56
N ASN A 201 1.98 5.87 21.03
CA ASN A 201 1.81 7.22 21.55
C ASN A 201 0.46 7.43 22.28
N ASP A 202 -0.24 6.37 22.68
CA ASP A 202 -1.57 6.49 23.29
C ASP A 202 -1.58 7.36 24.55
N PHE A 203 -0.49 7.32 25.33
CA PHE A 203 -0.28 8.16 26.52
C PHE A 203 -0.26 9.68 26.22
N SER A 204 0.00 10.05 24.97
CA SER A 204 0.12 11.45 24.52
C SER A 204 -1.13 11.93 23.77
N LYS A 205 -2.03 11.02 23.43
CA LYS A 205 -3.32 11.37 22.86
C LYS A 205 -4.14 12.00 23.97
N GLY A 206 -4.47 13.28 23.82
CA GLY A 206 -5.37 13.95 24.75
C GLY A 206 -6.64 13.11 24.85
N VAL A 207 -7.02 12.73 26.07
CA VAL A 207 -8.40 12.34 26.34
C VAL A 207 -9.21 13.48 25.73
N THR A 208 -9.96 13.21 24.67
CA THR A 208 -11.02 14.12 24.27
C THR A 208 -11.91 14.15 25.50
N LEU A 209 -11.71 15.16 26.36
CA LEU A 209 -12.67 15.51 27.38
C LEU A 209 -13.92 15.80 26.57
N ASP A 210 -14.78 14.81 26.53
CA ASP A 210 -16.06 14.90 25.87
C ASP A 210 -16.70 16.15 26.48
N ALA A 211 -16.96 17.17 25.66
CA ALA A 211 -17.56 18.42 26.14
C ALA A 211 -18.97 18.18 26.73
N SER A 212 -19.46 16.95 26.66
CA SER A 212 -20.62 16.36 27.32
C SER A 212 -20.42 16.09 28.82
N ALA A 213 -19.20 16.24 29.36
CA ALA A 213 -18.87 16.04 30.76
C ALA A 213 -18.77 17.38 31.52
N GLU A 214 -19.78 18.23 31.38
CA GLU A 214 -20.15 19.29 32.33
C GLU A 214 -21.67 19.29 32.54
#